data_AF-A0AAV6TSF0-F1
#
_entry.id   AF-A0AAV6TSF0-F1
#
_cell.length_a   1.000
_cell.length_b   1.000
_cell.length_c   1.000
_cell.angle_alpha   90.00
_cell.angle_beta   90.00
_cell.angle_gamma   90.00
#
_symmetry.space_group_name_H-M   'P 1'
#
loop_
_entity.id
_entity.type
_entity.pdbx_description
1 polymer ?
#
loop_
_entity_poly.entity_id
_entity_poly.type
_entity_poly.pdbx_seq_one_letter_code
_entity_poly.pdbx_strand_id
1 'polypeptide(L)'
;MWKNKSIQLKFIIGGGDAEQGAWPWMAAIHERDPMGALYPSCTGFLIDRRHVVSAAHCLIEETQVSTPHESDHVPPRPGRGVPYLSHSRPTQATGPALSTMTLPS
;
A
#
# COMPACT_ATOMS: atom_id res chain seq x y z
N MET A 1 12.40 -16.19 -45.90
CA MET A 1 11.15 -16.93 -45.62
C MET A 1 10.85 -16.81 -44.13
N TRP A 2 10.26 -15.69 -43.70
CA TRP A 2 9.90 -15.46 -42.29
C TRP A 2 8.43 -15.86 -42.12
N LYS A 3 8.18 -16.95 -41.40
CA LYS A 3 6.81 -17.41 -41.14
C LYS A 3 6.16 -16.48 -40.11
N ASN A 4 5.01 -15.94 -40.50
CA ASN A 4 4.01 -15.28 -39.70
C ASN A 4 3.45 -16.27 -38.66
N LYS A 5 3.93 -16.17 -37.42
CA LYS A 5 3.42 -16.95 -36.29
C LYS A 5 2.21 -16.22 -35.72
N SER A 6 1.00 -16.76 -35.93
CA SER A 6 -0.20 -16.26 -35.27
C SER A 6 -0.07 -16.41 -33.75
N ILE A 7 -0.24 -15.31 -33.02
CA ILE A 7 -0.21 -15.31 -31.55
C ILE A 7 -1.58 -15.82 -31.07
N GLN A 8 -1.63 -17.04 -30.56
CA GLN A 8 -2.80 -17.55 -29.85
C GLN A 8 -2.77 -17.03 -28.42
N LEU A 9 -3.57 -16.01 -28.13
CA LEU A 9 -3.70 -15.46 -26.79
C LEU A 9 -4.67 -16.33 -25.98
N LYS A 10 -4.18 -16.90 -24.88
CA LYS A 10 -5.01 -17.60 -23.91
C LYS A 10 -5.54 -16.58 -22.90
N PHE A 11 -6.84 -16.30 -22.96
CA PHE A 11 -7.51 -15.39 -22.01
C PHE A 11 -7.96 -16.15 -20.76
N ILE A 12 -7.92 -15.48 -19.62
CA ILE A 12 -8.56 -15.92 -18.37
C ILE A 12 -9.88 -15.15 -18.28
N ILE A 13 -11.01 -15.83 -18.42
CA ILE A 13 -12.35 -15.23 -18.40
C ILE A 13 -13.06 -15.69 -17.12
N GLY A 14 -13.60 -14.74 -16.34
CA GLY A 14 -14.31 -15.03 -15.08
C GLY A 14 -13.41 -15.31 -13.87
N GLY A 15 -12.11 -15.49 -14.09
CA GLY A 15 -11.16 -15.84 -13.03
C GLY A 15 -11.29 -17.30 -12.59
N GLY A 16 -10.49 -17.67 -11.59
CA GLY A 16 -10.48 -19.00 -10.99
C GLY A 16 -9.43 -19.05 -9.88
N ASP A 17 -9.51 -20.07 -9.05
CA ASP A 17 -8.53 -20.28 -7.99
C ASP A 17 -7.16 -20.54 -8.60
N ALA A 18 -6.14 -19.87 -8.05
CA ALA A 18 -4.77 -20.13 -8.44
C ALA A 18 -4.32 -21.48 -7.84
N GLU A 19 -3.56 -22.25 -8.62
CA GLU A 19 -2.90 -23.45 -8.09
C GLU A 19 -1.96 -23.06 -6.92
N GLN A 20 -1.81 -23.96 -5.95
CA GLN A 20 -0.94 -23.71 -4.82
C GLN A 20 0.51 -23.47 -5.30
N GLY A 21 1.07 -22.32 -4.93
CA GLY A 21 2.42 -21.95 -5.36
C GLY A 21 2.53 -21.51 -6.83
N ALA A 22 1.42 -21.26 -7.54
CA ALA A 22 1.45 -20.70 -8.89
C ALA A 22 2.19 -19.36 -8.94
N TRP A 23 2.10 -18.58 -7.86
CA TRP A 23 2.73 -17.27 -7.71
C TRP A 23 3.48 -17.19 -6.39
N PRO A 24 4.67 -17.79 -6.28
CA PRO A 24 5.37 -17.95 -5.00
C PRO A 24 5.84 -16.62 -4.39
N TRP A 25 5.86 -15.54 -5.17
CA TRP A 25 6.16 -14.19 -4.71
C TRP A 25 4.94 -13.41 -4.21
N MET A 26 3.71 -13.94 -4.32
CA MET A 26 2.53 -13.30 -3.75
C MET A 26 2.55 -13.40 -2.22
N ALA A 27 2.37 -12.27 -1.54
CA ALA A 27 2.29 -12.18 -0.09
C ALA A 27 0.94 -11.61 0.35
N ALA A 28 0.36 -12.19 1.41
CA ALA A 28 -0.85 -11.67 2.05
C ALA A 28 -0.47 -10.87 3.31
N ILE A 29 -0.91 -9.62 3.36
CA ILE A 29 -0.71 -8.72 4.50
C ILE A 29 -1.93 -8.84 5.39
N HIS A 30 -1.70 -9.24 6.64
CA HIS A 30 -2.77 -9.43 7.62
C HIS A 30 -2.75 -8.32 8.66
N GLU A 31 -3.94 -7.81 8.95
CA GLU A 31 -4.18 -6.94 10.10
C GLU A 31 -4.74 -7.74 11.26
N ARG A 32 -4.52 -7.21 12.47
CA ARG A 32 -5.02 -7.80 13.71
C ARG A 32 -6.20 -6.98 14.19
N ASP A 33 -7.34 -7.64 14.37
CA ASP A 33 -8.52 -7.00 14.94
C ASP A 33 -8.35 -6.73 16.47
N PRO A 34 -9.26 -5.96 17.10
CA PRO A 34 -9.19 -5.68 18.53
C PRO A 34 -9.28 -6.92 19.44
N MET A 35 -9.81 -8.03 18.92
CA MET A 35 -9.96 -9.31 19.62
C MET A 35 -8.76 -10.24 19.36
N GLY A 36 -7.81 -9.82 18.52
CA GLY A 36 -6.58 -10.54 18.20
C GLY A 36 -6.66 -11.47 16.98
N ALA A 37 -7.77 -11.52 16.24
CA ALA A 37 -7.87 -12.31 15.01
C ALA A 37 -7.11 -11.64 13.86
N LEU A 38 -6.45 -12.45 13.03
CA LEU A 38 -5.77 -11.98 11.82
C LEU A 38 -6.72 -12.07 10.63
N TYR A 39 -6.82 -10.99 9.84
CA TYR A 39 -7.57 -10.98 8.59
C TYR A 39 -6.73 -10.39 7.44
N PRO A 40 -6.84 -10.90 6.21
CA PRO A 40 -6.10 -10.37 5.07
C PRO A 40 -6.68 -9.01 4.65
N SER A 41 -5.92 -7.93 4.82
CA SER A 41 -6.35 -6.58 4.43
C SER A 41 -5.77 -6.14 3.09
N CYS A 42 -4.54 -6.54 2.80
CA CYS A 42 -3.80 -6.11 1.62
C CYS A 42 -2.94 -7.23 1.01
N THR A 43 -2.37 -6.94 -0.16
CA THR A 43 -1.47 -7.84 -0.89
C THR A 43 -0.08 -7.19 -1.06
N GLY A 44 0.95 -8.02 -1.22
CA GLY A 44 2.31 -7.58 -1.51
C GLY A 44 3.07 -8.57 -2.39
N PHE A 45 4.29 -8.19 -2.76
CA PHE A 45 5.19 -8.95 -3.63
C PHE A 45 6.56 -9.14 -2.97
N LEU A 46 7.00 -10.39 -2.79
CA LEU A 46 8.32 -10.71 -2.26
C LEU A 46 9.40 -10.39 -3.29
N ILE A 47 10.25 -9.40 -3.00
CA ILE A 47 11.33 -8.95 -3.90
C ILE A 47 12.71 -9.49 -3.48
N ASP A 48 12.86 -9.84 -2.20
CA ASP A 48 14.08 -10.41 -1.63
C ASP A 48 13.70 -11.26 -0.40
N ARG A 49 14.64 -12.04 0.15
CA ARG A 49 14.41 -13.01 1.26
C ARG A 49 13.69 -12.42 2.46
N ARG A 50 13.80 -11.11 2.67
CA ARG A 50 13.17 -10.41 3.80
C ARG A 50 12.35 -9.21 3.38
N HIS A 51 12.20 -8.91 2.09
CA HIS A 51 11.58 -7.66 1.65
C HIS A 51 10.34 -7.92 0.79
N VAL A 52 9.23 -7.30 1.19
CA VAL A 52 7.94 -7.34 0.48
C VAL A 52 7.56 -5.92 0.07
N VAL A 53 7.20 -5.72 -1.20
CA VAL A 53 6.68 -4.44 -1.70
C VAL A 53 5.16 -4.46 -1.67
N SER A 54 4.55 -3.36 -1.21
CA SER A 54 3.10 -3.17 -1.21
C SER A 54 2.74 -1.71 -1.48
N ALA A 55 1.44 -1.42 -1.55
CA ALA A 55 0.93 -0.06 -1.68
C ALA A 55 1.15 0.72 -0.38
N ALA A 56 1.50 2.01 -0.49
CA ALA A 56 1.77 2.86 0.67
C ALA A 56 0.57 2.95 1.64
N HIS A 57 -0.65 3.10 1.10
CA HIS A 57 -1.88 3.20 1.89
C HIS A 57 -2.22 1.92 2.67
N CYS A 58 -1.65 0.76 2.32
CA CYS A 58 -1.81 -0.47 3.08
C CYS A 58 -1.00 -0.48 4.38
N LEU A 59 0.00 0.39 4.49
CA LEU A 59 0.96 0.38 5.61
C LEU A 59 0.89 1.65 6.45
N ILE A 60 0.39 2.72 5.85
CA ILE A 60 0.31 4.03 6.46
C ILE A 60 -1.18 4.35 6.53
N GLU A 61 -1.70 4.54 7.73
CA GLU A 61 -2.98 5.23 7.89
C GLU A 61 -2.78 6.62 7.29
N GLU A 62 -3.37 6.85 6.12
CA GLU A 62 -3.67 8.22 5.70
C GLU A 62 -4.63 8.75 6.75
N THR A 63 -4.07 9.33 7.82
CA THR A 63 -4.81 10.35 8.54
C THR A 63 -5.16 11.32 7.42
N GLN A 64 -6.43 11.33 7.03
CA GLN A 64 -6.97 12.44 6.28
C GLN A 64 -6.63 13.63 7.16
N VAL A 65 -5.49 14.27 6.85
CA VAL A 65 -5.36 15.68 7.05
C VAL A 65 -6.49 16.13 6.17
N SER A 66 -7.67 16.29 6.75
CA SER A 66 -8.59 17.31 6.34
C SER A 66 -7.73 18.55 6.42
N THR A 67 -6.97 18.81 5.34
CA THR A 67 -6.65 20.15 4.93
C THR A 67 -7.97 20.84 5.13
N PRO A 68 -8.08 21.81 6.05
CA PRO A 68 -9.32 22.55 6.20
C PRO A 68 -9.74 22.87 4.79
N HIS A 69 -10.90 22.37 4.40
CA HIS A 69 -11.40 22.56 3.05
C HIS A 69 -11.23 24.06 2.79
N GLU A 70 -10.43 24.38 1.77
CA GLU A 70 -10.06 25.74 1.35
C GLU A 70 -11.33 26.41 0.77
N SER A 71 -12.35 26.57 1.62
CA SER A 71 -13.55 27.35 1.40
C SER A 71 -13.86 28.29 2.57
N ASP A 72 -13.19 28.13 3.71
CA ASP A 72 -13.38 29.04 4.83
C ASP A 72 -12.21 30.04 4.85
N HIS A 73 -12.36 31.12 4.08
CA HIS A 73 -11.54 32.34 4.21
C HIS A 73 -11.79 32.99 5.59
N VAL A 74 -11.36 32.34 6.67
CA VAL A 74 -11.31 32.91 8.01
C VAL A 74 -9.84 33.02 8.42
N PRO A 75 -9.27 34.23 8.50
CA PRO A 75 -7.91 34.38 8.98
C PRO A 75 -7.80 33.84 10.42
N PRO A 76 -6.73 33.10 10.75
CA PRO A 76 -6.56 32.53 12.08
C PRO A 76 -6.52 33.64 13.14
N ARG A 77 -7.25 33.46 14.25
CA ARG A 77 -7.21 34.40 15.38
C ARG A 77 -5.81 34.36 16.01
N PRO A 78 -5.15 35.51 16.22
CA PRO A 78 -3.88 35.54 16.92
C PRO A 78 -4.09 35.10 18.37
N GLY A 79 -3.34 34.08 18.82
CA GLY A 79 -3.26 33.70 20.24
C GLY A 79 -3.70 32.29 20.61
N ARG A 80 -4.15 31.44 19.68
CA ARG A 80 -4.45 30.03 19.98
C ARG A 80 -3.43 29.11 19.30
N GLY A 81 -2.35 28.82 20.00
CA GLY A 81 -1.41 27.78 19.57
C GLY A 81 -2.12 26.42 19.58
N VAL A 82 -2.12 25.73 18.44
CA VAL A 82 -2.42 24.30 18.40
C VAL A 82 -1.21 23.55 18.98
N PRO A 83 -1.38 22.63 19.93
CA PRO A 83 -0.27 21.79 20.37
C PRO A 83 0.17 20.96 19.17
N TYR A 84 1.33 21.31 18.61
CA TYR A 84 1.98 20.55 17.56
C TYR A 84 2.45 19.24 18.23
N LEU A 85 1.61 18.21 18.23
CA LEU A 85 2.05 16.88 18.63
C LEU A 85 3.02 16.42 17.55
N SER A 86 4.31 16.57 17.86
CA SER A 86 5.43 16.22 17.03
C SER A 86 5.41 14.72 16.73
N HIS A 87 4.74 14.34 15.65
CA HIS A 87 5.17 13.17 14.90
C HIS A 87 6.26 13.66 13.97
N SER A 88 7.48 13.21 14.26
CA SER A 88 8.67 13.42 13.45
C SER A 88 8.33 13.15 11.99
N ARG A 89 8.35 14.20 11.16
CA ARG A 89 8.32 14.09 9.70
C ARG A 89 9.37 13.05 9.28
N PRO A 90 9.01 11.95 8.61
CA PRO A 90 9.90 11.45 7.59
C PRO A 90 9.90 12.53 6.52
N THR A 91 11.08 13.11 6.28
CA THR A 91 11.34 14.03 5.17
C THR A 91 10.63 13.57 3.91
N GLN A 92 9.98 14.51 3.22
CA GLN A 92 9.42 14.38 1.87
C GLN A 92 10.12 13.27 1.07
N ALA A 93 9.48 12.11 0.95
CA ALA A 93 9.90 11.12 -0.02
C ALA A 93 9.34 11.57 -1.37
N THR A 94 10.06 12.46 -2.04
CA THR A 94 9.98 12.57 -3.50
C THR A 94 10.54 11.26 -4.08
N GLY A 95 9.70 10.24 -4.19
CA GLY A 95 10.03 8.90 -4.69
C GLY A 95 8.77 8.09 -4.98
N PRO A 96 8.84 7.08 -5.88
CA PRO A 96 7.65 6.39 -6.40
C PRO A 96 6.88 5.67 -5.29
N ALA A 97 5.57 5.57 -5.48
CA ALA A 97 4.51 5.19 -4.52
C ALA A 97 4.58 3.76 -3.90
N LEU A 98 5.77 3.18 -3.74
CA LEU A 98 5.99 1.82 -3.27
C LEU A 98 6.71 1.84 -1.92
N SER A 99 6.03 1.31 -0.89
CA SER A 99 6.60 1.12 0.44
C SER A 99 7.05 -0.34 0.58
N THR A 100 8.24 -0.55 1.15
CA THR A 100 8.84 -1.89 1.35
C THR A 100 8.76 -2.27 2.83
N MET A 101 8.20 -3.44 3.14
CA MET A 101 8.20 -4.04 4.47
C MET A 101 9.33 -5.06 4.62
N THR A 102 9.95 -5.10 5.80
CA THR A 102 10.97 -6.12 6.15
C THR A 102 10.37 -7.19 7.05
N LEU A 103 10.47 -8.46 6.67
CA LEU A 103 10.01 -9.60 7.46
C LEU A 103 11.01 -9.93 8.60
N PRO A 104 10.52 -10.31 9.79
CA PRO A 104 11.38 -10.79 10.88
C PRO A 104 12.12 -12.08 10.49
N SER A 105 13.29 -12.30 11.10
CA SER A 105 14.15 -13.48 10.87
C SER A 105 13.69 -14.72 11.65
#